data_AF-A0A960A3Y2-F1
#
_entry.id   AF-A0A960A3Y2-F1
#
_cell.length_a   1.000
_cell.length_b   1.000
_cell.length_c   1.000
_cell.angle_alpha   90.00
_cell.angle_beta   90.00
_cell.angle_gamma   90.00
#
_symmetry.space_group_name_H-M   'P 1'
#
loop_
_entity.id
_entity.type
_entity.pdbx_description
1 polymer ?
#
loop_
_entity_poly.entity_id
_entity_poly.type
_entity_poly.pdbx_seq_one_letter_code
_entity_poly.pdbx_strand_id
1 'polypeptide(L)' 'YGHTLGHAIERHAGYTWRHGQAISVGMAWIARVSRDLLGLDRSFVALHDELLGGLGLPLAYDAPFADLRPIMSL' A
#
# COMPACT_ATOMS: atom_id res chain seq x y z
N TYR A 1 -2.28 2.31 9.83
CA TYR A 1 -1.26 2.98 8.98
C TYR A 1 -1.48 2.54 7.52
N GLY A 2 -0.73 3.06 6.55
CA GLY A 2 -0.92 2.72 5.11
C GLY A 2 -2.02 3.51 4.38
N HIS A 3 -2.72 4.42 5.06
CA HIS A 3 -3.90 5.11 4.51
C HIS A 3 -3.55 6.17 3.46
N THR A 4 -2.36 6.77 3.49
CA THR A 4 -1.96 7.78 2.50
C THR A 4 -2.00 7.23 1.08
N LEU A 5 -1.33 6.10 0.83
CA LEU A 5 -1.42 5.45 -0.48
C LEU A 5 -2.77 4.73 -0.67
N GLY A 6 -3.31 4.10 0.38
CA GLY A 6 -4.60 3.41 0.30
C GLY A 6 -5.74 4.30 -0.18
N HIS A 7 -5.89 5.49 0.38
CA HIS A 7 -6.90 6.46 -0.05
C HIS A 7 -6.62 7.01 -1.45
N ALA A 8 -5.34 7.15 -1.84
CA ALA A 8 -4.99 7.51 -3.22
C ALA A 8 -5.44 6.44 -4.22
N ILE A 9 -5.29 5.16 -3.89
CA ILE A 9 -5.78 4.03 -4.68
C ILE A 9 -7.31 4.05 -4.77
N GLU A 10 -8.02 4.23 -3.65
CA GLU A 10 -9.49 4.30 -3.65
C GLU A 10 -9.99 5.40 -4.60
N ARG A 11 -9.39 6.60 -4.53
CA ARG A 11 -9.77 7.71 -5.39
C ARG A 11 -9.42 7.44 -6.86
N HIS A 12 -8.22 6.92 -7.13
CA HIS A 12 -7.77 6.59 -8.50
C HIS A 12 -8.64 5.50 -9.13
N ALA A 13 -9.04 4.50 -8.35
CA ALA A 13 -9.91 3.41 -8.79
C ALA A 13 -11.40 3.79 -8.88
N GLY A 14 -11.77 5.06 -8.68
CA GLY A 14 -13.17 5.50 -8.66
C GLY A 14 -14.00 4.81 -7.57
N TYR A 15 -13.39 4.51 -6.42
CA TYR A 15 -14.00 3.83 -5.27
C TYR A 15 -14.57 2.43 -5.57
N THR A 16 -14.06 1.77 -6.61
CA THR A 16 -14.46 0.39 -6.97
C THR A 16 -13.75 -0.68 -6.13
N TRP A 17 -12.59 -0.34 -5.55
CA TRP A 17 -11.85 -1.21 -4.65
C TRP A 17 -12.45 -1.17 -3.24
N ARG A 18 -12.49 -2.32 -2.56
CA ARG A 18 -12.88 -2.34 -1.15
C ARG A 18 -11.83 -1.62 -0.33
N HIS A 19 -12.26 -0.87 0.68
CA HIS A 19 -11.38 -0.12 1.57
C HIS A 19 -10.21 -0.96 2.09
N GLY A 20 -10.49 -2.13 2.67
CA GLY A 20 -9.45 -3.03 3.19
C GLY A 20 -8.43 -3.49 2.15
N GLN A 21 -8.82 -3.65 0.88
CA GLN A 21 -7.91 -4.00 -0.22
C GLN A 21 -6.98 -2.84 -0.58
N ALA A 22 -7.49 -1.61 -0.57
CA ALA A 22 -6.64 -0.45 -0.84
C ALA A 22 -5.65 -0.19 0.31
N ILE A 23 -6.10 -0.32 1.56
CA ILE A 23 -5.23 -0.14 2.73
C ILE A 23 -4.18 -1.25 2.83
N SER A 24 -4.47 -2.50 2.44
CA SER A 24 -3.45 -3.56 2.44
C SER A 24 -2.29 -3.26 1.48
N VAL A 25 -2.58 -2.75 0.29
CA VAL A 25 -1.55 -2.28 -0.65
C VAL A 25 -0.76 -1.13 -0.02
N GLY A 26 -1.44 -0.16 0.61
CA GLY A 26 -0.79 0.96 1.27
C GLY A 26 0.13 0.57 2.43
N MET A 27 -0.26 -0.43 3.22
CA MET A 27 0.56 -1.00 4.30
C MET A 27 1.79 -1.72 3.75
N ALA A 28 1.62 -2.57 2.73
CA ALA A 28 2.72 -3.28 2.12
C ALA A 28 3.71 -2.32 1.41
N TRP A 29 3.20 -1.25 0.81
CA TRP A 29 4.01 -0.20 0.20
C TRP A 29 4.84 0.56 1.23
N ILE A 30 4.23 1.06 2.31
CA ILE A 30 4.97 1.88 3.30
C ILE A 30 6.02 1.06 4.05
N ALA A 31 5.82 -0.25 4.23
CA ALA A 31 6.84 -1.15 4.77
C ALA A 31 8.09 -1.21 3.87
N ARG A 32 7.90 -1.33 2.55
CA ARG A 32 9.02 -1.33 1.57
C ARG A 32 9.73 0.02 1.52
N VAL A 33 9.00 1.13 1.51
CA VAL A 33 9.57 2.48 1.58
C VAL A 33 10.35 2.69 2.87
N SER A 34 9.83 2.24 4.01
CA SER A 34 10.50 2.36 5.31
C SER A 34 11.78 1.53 5.38
N ARG A 35 11.81 0.34 4.74
CA ARG A 35 13.04 -0.43 4.58
C ARG A 35 14.08 0.37 3.79
N ASP A 36 13.67 0.91 2.65
CA ASP A 36 14.59 1.55 1.70
C ASP A 36 15.12 2.90 2.19
N LEU A 37 14.30 3.67 2.92
CA LEU A 37 14.64 5.03 3.34
C LEU A 37 15.03 5.16 4.81
N LEU A 38 14.54 4.25 5.68
CA LEU A 38 14.67 4.37 7.14
C LEU A 38 15.35 3.15 7.79
N GLY A 39 15.73 2.14 7.00
CA GLY A 39 16.44 0.96 7.51
C GLY A 39 15.56 -0.03 8.27
N LEU A 40 14.25 -0.06 8.01
CA LEU A 40 13.36 -1.10 8.57
C LEU A 40 13.85 -2.50 8.15
N ASP A 41 13.88 -3.44 9.09
CA ASP A 41 14.39 -4.78 8.81
C ASP A 41 13.56 -5.54 7.76
N ARG A 42 14.24 -6.38 6.96
CA ARG A 42 13.60 -7.15 5.88
C ARG A 42 12.53 -8.09 6.40
N SER A 43 12.68 -8.64 7.61
CA SER A 43 11.68 -9.53 8.22
C SER A 43 10.34 -8.81 8.45
N PHE A 44 10.34 -7.50 8.70
CA PHE A 44 9.09 -6.74 8.80
C PHE A 44 8.36 -6.66 7.47
N VAL A 45 9.06 -6.46 6.35
CA VAL A 45 8.43 -6.48 5.03
C VAL A 45 7.84 -7.87 4.75
N ALA A 46 8.59 -8.93 5.05
CA ALA A 46 8.12 -10.31 4.89
C ALA A 46 6.88 -10.60 5.74
N LEU A 47 6.83 -10.09 6.99
CA LEU A 47 5.68 -10.23 7.87
C LEU A 47 4.42 -9.56 7.30
N HIS A 48 4.56 -8.39 6.67
CA HIS A 48 3.40 -7.75 6.00
C HIS A 48 2.91 -8.60 4.82
N ASP A 49 3.82 -9.10 4.00
CA ASP A 49 3.48 -9.91 2.82
C ASP A 49 2.82 -11.23 3.22
N GLU A 50 3.32 -11.88 4.29
CA GLU A 50 2.76 -13.11 4.83
C GLU A 50 1.36 -12.88 5.42
N LEU A 51 1.20 -11.92 6.32
CA LEU A 51 -0.07 -11.71 7.02
C LEU A 51 -1.17 -11.21 6.07
N LEU A 52 -0.86 -10.23 5.22
CA LEU A 52 -1.85 -9.67 4.30
C LEU A 52 -2.14 -10.65 3.15
N GLY A 53 -1.10 -11.30 2.60
CA GLY A 53 -1.26 -12.30 1.56
C GLY A 53 -2.01 -13.55 2.05
N GLY A 54 -1.75 -14.00 3.29
CA GLY A 54 -2.47 -15.10 3.93
C GLY A 54 -3.95 -14.84 4.15
N LEU A 55 -4.36 -13.58 4.26
CA LEU A 55 -5.77 -13.15 4.31
C LEU A 55 -6.39 -12.97 2.91
N GLY A 56 -5.64 -13.25 1.83
CA GLY A 56 -6.09 -13.04 0.45
C GLY A 56 -6.19 -11.56 0.06
N LEU A 57 -5.52 -10.65 0.78
CA LEU A 57 -5.52 -9.23 0.48
C LEU A 57 -4.45 -8.88 -0.56
N PRO A 58 -4.72 -7.92 -1.45
CA PRO A 58 -3.74 -7.48 -2.44
C PRO A 58 -2.59 -6.73 -1.79
N LEU A 59 -1.38 -6.93 -2.32
CA LEU A 59 -0.13 -6.30 -1.86
C LEU A 59 0.41 -5.24 -2.83
N ALA A 60 -0.17 -5.17 -4.02
CA ALA A 60 0.18 -4.25 -5.09
C ALA A 60 -1.08 -3.73 -5.80
N TYR A 61 -0.94 -2.58 -6.45
CA TYR A 61 -1.97 -1.96 -7.26
C TYR A 61 -1.34 -1.56 -8.60
N ASP A 62 -2.00 -1.92 -9.70
CA ASP A 62 -1.48 -1.69 -11.05
C ASP A 62 -1.80 -0.27 -11.53
N ALA A 63 -0.93 0.67 -11.15
CA ALA A 63 -0.95 2.04 -11.64
C ALA A 63 0.45 2.66 -11.55
N PRO A 64 0.81 3.58 -12.45
CA PRO A 64 2.00 4.40 -12.30
C PRO A 64 1.97 5.19 -10.98
N PHE A 65 3.06 5.15 -10.20
CA PHE A 65 3.14 5.93 -8.97
C PHE A 65 2.98 7.45 -9.21
N ALA A 66 3.36 7.92 -10.40
CA ALA A 66 3.19 9.31 -10.83
C ALA A 66 1.72 9.76 -10.83
N ASP A 67 0.76 8.84 -11.02
CA ASP A 67 -0.67 9.13 -11.04
C ASP A 67 -1.26 9.15 -9.62
N LEU A 68 -0.65 8.41 -8.69
CA LEU A 68 -1.09 8.32 -7.29
C LEU A 68 -0.51 9.45 -6.42
N ARG A 69 0.74 9.86 -6.67
CA ARG A 69 1.45 10.87 -5.86
C ARG A 69 0.69 12.21 -5.71
N PRO A 70 0.09 12.80 -6.77
CA PRO A 70 -0.66 14.04 -6.64
C PRO A 70 -1.89 13.89 -5.73
N ILE A 71 -2.51 12.72 -5.70
CA ILE A 71 -3.70 12.44 -4.88
C ILE A 71 -3.34 12.40 -3.38
N MET A 72 -2.14 11.93 -3.05
CA MET A 72 -1.63 11.86 -1.67
C MET A 72 -1.35 13.24 -1.05
N SER A 73 -1.23 14.29 -1.87
CA SER A 73 -0.78 15.62 -1.46
C SER A 73 -1.93 16.57 -1.09
N LEU A 74 -3.09 16.02 -0.73
CA LEU A 74 -4.29 16.76 -0.32
C LEU A 74 -4.40 16.87 1.20
#